data_AF-A0AAP9IFI7-F1
#
_entry.id   AF-A0AAP9IFI7-F1
#
_cell.length_a   1.000
_cell.length_b   1.000
_cell.length_c   1.000
_cell.angle_alpha   90.00
_cell.angle_beta   90.00
_cell.angle_gamma   90.00
#
_symmetry.space_group_name_H-M   'P 1'
#
loop_
_entity.id
_entity.type
_entity.pdbx_description
1 polymer ?
#
loop_
_entity_poly.entity_id
_entity_poly.type
_entity_poly.pdbx_seq_one_letter_code
_entity_poly.pdbx_strand_id
1 'polypeptide(L)'
;MDSLLIKNNVFELICDVIYQVNGTAPAEIKAQDSLIKDIAMDSVELVDFLIKLEDLGLVLERSQITSKLTVEQVVEFMMVALRQ
;
A
#
# COMPACT_ATOMS: atom_id res chain seq x y z
N MET A 1 -1.94 22.96 3.53
CA MET A 1 -1.89 22.66 2.08
C MET A 1 -0.92 21.50 1.82
N ASP A 2 0.18 21.43 2.58
CA ASP A 2 1.24 20.42 2.41
C ASP A 2 0.83 18.97 2.71
N SER A 3 -0.07 18.72 3.67
CA SER A 3 -0.45 17.33 4.03
C SER A 3 -1.21 16.59 2.94
N LEU A 4 -1.96 17.28 2.07
CA LEU A 4 -2.67 16.65 0.96
C LEU A 4 -1.70 16.27 -0.16
N LEU A 5 -0.73 17.14 -0.45
CA LEU A 5 0.34 16.85 -1.40
C LEU A 5 1.17 15.64 -0.96
N ILE A 6 1.54 15.58 0.33
CA ILE A 6 2.27 14.43 0.87
C ILE A 6 1.41 13.15 0.77
N LYS A 7 0.11 13.21 1.12
CA LYS A 7 -0.78 12.03 1.00
C LYS A 7 -0.84 11.53 -0.44
N ASN A 8 -0.93 12.44 -1.43
CA ASN A 8 -0.94 12.07 -2.84
C ASN A 8 0.39 11.42 -3.28
N ASN A 9 1.53 11.99 -2.88
CA ASN A 9 2.84 11.41 -3.19
C ASN A 9 3.01 10.02 -2.57
N VAL A 10 2.51 9.82 -1.35
CA VAL A 10 2.53 8.50 -0.70
C VAL A 10 1.59 7.54 -1.42
N PHE A 11 0.40 7.98 -1.85
CA PHE A 11 -0.50 7.14 -2.64
C PHE A 11 0.14 6.70 -3.96
N GLU A 12 0.76 7.61 -4.70
CA GLU A 12 1.50 7.30 -5.94
C GLU A 12 2.62 6.28 -5.68
N LEU A 13 3.40 6.48 -4.62
CA LEU A 13 4.44 5.54 -4.20
C LEU A 13 3.88 4.14 -3.91
N ILE A 14 2.78 4.05 -3.15
CA ILE A 14 2.16 2.75 -2.84
C ILE A 14 1.62 2.08 -4.11
N CYS A 15 1.03 2.83 -5.03
CA CYS A 15 0.59 2.30 -6.33
C CYS A 15 1.76 1.76 -7.16
N ASP A 16 2.90 2.45 -7.17
CA ASP A 16 4.10 1.98 -7.86
C ASP A 16 4.66 0.68 -7.23
N VAL A 17 4.62 0.58 -5.90
CA VAL A 17 5.01 -0.65 -5.18
C VAL A 17 4.08 -1.81 -5.54
N ILE A 18 2.76 -1.58 -5.58
CA ILE A 18 1.77 -2.59 -6.01
C ILE A 18 2.07 -3.04 -7.45
N TYR A 19 2.28 -2.10 -8.37
CA TYR A 19 2.61 -2.40 -9.76
C TYR A 19 3.86 -3.27 -9.89
N GLN A 20 4.90 -2.99 -9.10
CA GLN A 20 6.15 -3.76 -9.12
C GLN A 20 5.99 -5.21 -8.66
N VAL A 21 4.98 -5.53 -7.84
CA VAL A 21 4.82 -6.87 -7.27
C VAL A 21 3.77 -7.72 -7.99
N ASN A 22 2.66 -7.14 -8.44
CA ASN A 22 1.57 -7.90 -9.08
C ASN A 22 1.25 -7.45 -10.51
N GLY A 23 1.87 -6.36 -10.99
CA GLY A 23 1.69 -5.86 -12.36
C GLY A 23 0.43 -5.04 -12.61
N THR A 24 -0.44 -4.80 -11.61
CA THR A 24 -1.61 -3.90 -11.76
C THR A 24 -1.13 -2.48 -12.02
N ALA A 25 -1.53 -1.90 -13.15
CA ALA A 25 -1.07 -0.58 -13.55
C ALA A 25 -1.52 0.50 -12.54
N PRO A 26 -0.69 1.50 -12.18
CA PRO A 26 -1.06 2.52 -11.19
C PRO A 26 -2.37 3.26 -11.51
N ALA A 27 -2.70 3.42 -12.80
CA ALA A 27 -3.94 4.05 -13.25
C ALA A 27 -5.21 3.23 -13.00
N GLU A 28 -5.07 1.93 -12.72
CA GLU A 28 -6.19 1.02 -12.43
C GLU A 28 -6.45 0.87 -10.92
N ILE A 29 -5.51 1.31 -10.08
CA ILE A 29 -5.56 1.19 -8.62
C ILE A 29 -6.37 2.34 -8.02
N LYS A 30 -7.31 2.02 -7.13
CA LYS A 30 -8.09 2.99 -6.38
C LYS A 30 -7.80 2.89 -4.88
N ALA A 31 -7.98 4.00 -4.19
CA ALA A 31 -7.79 4.11 -2.73
C ALA A 31 -8.59 3.05 -1.94
N GLN A 32 -9.82 2.76 -2.37
CA GLN A 32 -10.70 1.80 -1.70
C GLN A 32 -10.43 0.33 -2.05
N ASP A 33 -9.57 0.04 -3.03
CA ASP A 33 -9.35 -1.34 -3.47
C ASP A 33 -8.68 -2.14 -2.36
N SER A 34 -9.24 -3.30 -2.07
CA SER A 34 -8.62 -4.27 -1.18
C SER A 34 -7.46 -4.97 -1.88
N LEU A 35 -6.32 -5.07 -1.18
CA LEU A 35 -5.13 -5.75 -1.70
C LEU A 35 -5.42 -7.20 -2.11
N ILE A 36 -6.29 -7.90 -1.36
CA ILE A 36 -6.59 -9.33 -1.59
C ILE A 36 -7.82 -9.52 -2.48
N LYS A 37 -8.88 -8.70 -2.34
CA LYS A 37 -10.13 -8.95 -3.07
C LYS A 37 -10.21 -8.27 -4.44
N ASP A 38 -9.71 -7.04 -4.52
CA ASP A 38 -9.90 -6.19 -5.71
C ASP A 38 -8.64 -6.16 -6.56
N ILE A 39 -7.48 -5.94 -5.92
CA ILE A 39 -6.15 -6.05 -6.56
C ILE A 39 -5.76 -7.51 -6.79
N ALA A 40 -6.38 -8.43 -6.06
CA ALA A 40 -6.19 -9.88 -6.18
C ALA A 40 -4.74 -10.35 -5.97
N MET A 41 -4.00 -9.71 -5.05
CA MET A 41 -2.66 -10.19 -4.68
C MET A 41 -2.72 -11.61 -4.11
N ASP A 42 -1.89 -12.49 -4.65
CA ASP A 42 -1.68 -13.80 -4.07
C ASP A 42 -0.80 -13.74 -2.81
N SER A 43 -0.60 -14.88 -2.15
CA SER A 43 0.18 -14.93 -0.91
C SER A 43 1.67 -14.60 -1.09
N VAL A 44 2.24 -14.85 -2.27
CA VAL A 44 3.65 -14.57 -2.59
C VAL A 44 3.80 -13.08 -2.90
N GLU A 45 2.94 -12.55 -3.75
CA GLU A 45 2.90 -11.11 -4.09
C GLU A 45 2.66 -10.26 -2.84
N LEU A 46 1.79 -10.71 -1.92
CA LEU A 46 1.56 -10.03 -0.65
C LEU A 46 2.81 -10.01 0.24
N VAL A 47 3.60 -11.09 0.25
CA VAL A 47 4.87 -11.11 0.99
C VAL A 47 5.88 -10.15 0.36
N ASP A 48 6.01 -10.15 -0.97
CA ASP A 48 6.90 -9.24 -1.69
C ASP A 48 6.49 -7.77 -1.50
N PHE A 49 5.18 -7.50 -1.46
CA PHE A 49 4.62 -6.20 -1.12
C PHE A 49 5.05 -5.75 0.27
N LEU A 50 4.91 -6.61 1.28
CA LEU A 50 5.27 -6.30 2.66
C LEU A 50 6.77 -6.03 2.79
N ILE A 51 7.63 -6.81 2.14
CA ILE A 51 9.09 -6.59 2.13
C ILE A 51 9.41 -5.18 1.57
N LYS A 52 8.77 -4.78 0.47
CA LYS A 52 8.96 -3.44 -0.10
C LYS A 52 8.45 -2.33 0.82
N LEU A 53 7.37 -2.55 1.58
CA LEU A 53 6.90 -1.58 2.58
C LEU A 53 7.90 -1.45 3.73
N GLU A 54 8.51 -2.56 4.18
CA GLU A 54 9.53 -2.56 5.22
C GLU A 54 10.77 -1.76 4.79
N ASP A 55 11.22 -1.91 3.55
CA ASP A 55 12.31 -1.10 2.95
C ASP A 55 11.99 0.41 2.93
N LEU A 56 10.71 0.76 2.87
CA LEU A 56 10.22 2.14 2.95
C LEU A 56 9.97 2.61 4.40
N GLY A 57 10.26 1.78 5.40
CA GLY A 57 10.11 2.09 6.82
C GLY A 57 8.73 1.80 7.40
N LEU A 58 7.86 1.08 6.68
CA LEU A 58 6.54 0.66 7.15
C LEU A 58 6.50 -0.86 7.42
N VAL A 59 6.42 -1.22 8.69
CA VAL A 59 6.18 -2.62 9.11
C VAL A 59 4.70 -2.76 9.47
N LEU A 60 3.98 -3.66 8.78
CA LEU A 60 2.60 -4.00 9.11
C LEU A 60 2.55 -5.21 10.03
N GLU A 61 1.77 -5.12 11.10
CA GLU A 61 1.48 -6.26 11.95
C GLU A 61 0.59 -7.27 11.22
N ARG A 62 0.78 -8.56 11.54
CA ARG A 62 -0.07 -9.64 11.02
C ARG A 62 -1.57 -9.42 11.27
N SER A 63 -1.92 -8.73 12.35
CA SER A 63 -3.30 -8.37 12.70
C SER A 63 -3.94 -7.38 11.69
N GLN A 64 -3.13 -6.55 11.04
CA GLN A 64 -3.56 -5.54 10.06
C GLN A 64 -3.72 -6.15 8.66
N ILE A 65 -3.03 -7.26 8.37
CA ILE A 65 -3.07 -7.96 7.09
C ILE A 65 -4.36 -8.81 7.03
N THR A 66 -5.43 -8.21 6.52
CA THR A 66 -6.73 -8.86 6.35
C THR A 66 -7.21 -8.74 4.92
N SER A 67 -8.21 -9.56 4.54
CA SER A 67 -8.89 -9.44 3.24
C SER A 67 -9.73 -8.17 3.07
N LYS A 68 -9.65 -7.25 4.03
CA LYS A 68 -10.28 -5.92 3.99
C LYS A 68 -9.24 -4.79 3.98
N LEU A 69 -7.94 -5.10 4.05
CA LEU A 69 -6.89 -4.10 3.98
C LEU A 69 -6.92 -3.42 2.62
N THR A 70 -7.14 -2.11 2.60
CA THR A 70 -7.20 -1.30 1.37
C THR A 70 -5.93 -0.50 1.11
N VAL A 71 -5.76 -0.02 -0.12
CA VAL A 71 -4.65 0.86 -0.49
C VAL A 71 -4.64 2.14 0.36
N GLU A 72 -5.78 2.77 0.60
CA GLU A 72 -5.87 3.95 1.46
C GLU A 72 -5.38 3.69 2.89
N GLN A 73 -5.73 2.53 3.45
CA GLN A 73 -5.27 2.18 4.80
C GLN A 73 -3.74 2.02 4.85
N VAL A 74 -3.13 1.44 3.82
CA VAL A 74 -1.66 1.37 3.73
C VAL A 74 -1.05 2.77 3.64
N VAL A 75 -1.64 3.67 2.83
CA VAL A 75 -1.22 5.07 2.75
C VAL A 75 -1.33 5.76 4.10
N GLU A 76 -2.41 5.55 4.83
CA GLU A 76 -2.60 6.12 6.17
C GLU A 76 -1.56 5.61 7.16
N PHE A 77 -1.23 4.31 7.12
CA PHE A 77 -0.17 3.75 7.96
C PHE A 77 1.20 4.34 7.62
N MET A 78 1.52 4.49 6.34
CA MET A 78 2.76 5.14 5.90
C MET A 78 2.82 6.61 6.34
N MET A 79 1.73 7.35 6.21
CA MET A 79 1.63 8.73 6.65
C MET A 79 1.85 8.88 8.16
N VAL A 80 1.45 7.89 8.97
CA VAL A 80 1.73 7.84 10.40
C VAL A 80 3.19 7.48 10.67
N ALA A 81 3.76 6.52 9.94
CA ALA A 81 5.16 6.12 10.07
C ALA A 81 6.13 7.27 9.77
N LEU A 82 5.87 8.07 8.72
CA LEU A 82 6.70 9.21 8.32
C LEU A 82 6.72 10.39 9.32
N ARG A 83 5.83 10.38 10.33
CA ARG A 83 5.77 11.42 11.37
C ARG A 83 6.57 11.07 12.63
N GLN A 84 7.07 9.85 12.73
CA GLN A 84 7.85 9.35 13.87
C GLN A 84 9.34 9.59 13.64
#